data_AF-A0A7S4RR18-F1
#
_entry.id   AF-A0A7S4RR18-F1
#
_cell.length_a   1.000
_cell.length_b   1.000
_cell.length_c   1.000
_cell.angle_alpha   90.00
_cell.angle_beta   90.00
_cell.angle_gamma   90.00
#
_symmetry.space_group_name_H-M   'P 1'
#
loop_
_entity.id
_entity.type
_entity.pdbx_description
1 polymer ?
#
loop_
_entity_poly.entity_id
_entity_poly.type
_entity_poly.pdbx_seq_one_letter_code
_entity_poly.pdbx_strand_id
1 'polypeptide(L)'
;AVSSSRIRLAVPPGRWTCAGPASMFLYLSMDDLLSPTPDYWNFLSTASPYGREWQNMALCAASIFCNLFVFSYHVRERPHPKFVIHWRRKVMIRVHVACGGFEMLFAILAFSTARPIFALLTSLWCVGHVITSLYMLSGVFGIRLIMYPAYLYTILLHLVHGVLLFLDPSNAEKLVYTFLTLQIYVWVRVVYVFIDYFDVLTSSQYTVAVILAGMIVGPAVNILGNAGNLLVLCFIALFNMARDILPPCCSHAYPSLSQEGDYNFDKTELSRVNVRFKLSDRLKPKTYANLPDGPAEREDTTARSPRILGGMQSSSVEEGCHSSQSAFYHSDTSDACEHQNTFYSSHASDGCVSRSRQSAFYSSVAERSSHFQVREEKPFSTPKVRKSDLRRSCAGLRSTRNTSGNSNADSSTMVITLASRADEADIEKVGAREVFESLCRDSSVGLTKADVSLLLSIWGLPYHEVDYVFSEHAAELANPEVFSFEEFYKLLQPIWHYAQEMEEAYDDARTRPMSIHLRGKHTVRVD
;
A
#
# COMPACT_ATOMS: atom_id res chain seq x y z
N ALA A 1 -26.53 49.10 -41.58
CA ALA A 1 -27.28 49.20 -40.32
C ALA A 1 -26.90 48.02 -39.43
N VAL A 2 -26.21 48.26 -38.31
CA VAL A 2 -25.82 47.22 -37.34
C VAL A 2 -26.58 47.51 -36.05
N SER A 3 -27.50 46.61 -35.69
CA SER A 3 -28.31 46.77 -34.47
C SER A 3 -27.52 46.31 -33.25
N SER A 4 -27.14 47.24 -32.37
CA SER A 4 -26.51 46.91 -31.09
C SER A 4 -27.56 46.59 -30.03
N SER A 5 -27.99 45.34 -29.97
CA SER A 5 -28.85 44.82 -28.90
C SER A 5 -28.07 44.76 -27.58
N ARG A 6 -28.03 45.88 -26.84
CA ARG A 6 -27.53 45.91 -25.45
C ARG A 6 -28.46 45.08 -24.56
N ILE A 7 -28.10 43.83 -24.32
CA ILE A 7 -28.70 43.00 -23.28
C ILE A 7 -28.36 43.63 -21.92
N ARG A 8 -29.33 44.33 -21.31
CA ARG A 8 -29.23 44.77 -19.92
C ARG A 8 -29.59 43.59 -19.02
N LEU A 9 -28.59 42.86 -18.53
CA LEU A 9 -28.77 41.98 -17.39
C LEU A 9 -29.10 42.84 -16.16
N ALA A 10 -30.39 42.89 -15.82
CA ALA A 10 -30.88 43.56 -14.62
C ALA A 10 -30.55 42.68 -13.40
N VAL A 11 -29.35 42.82 -12.86
CA VAL A 11 -29.02 42.28 -11.53
C VAL A 11 -29.82 43.10 -10.51
N PRO A 12 -30.73 42.48 -9.73
CA PRO A 12 -31.49 43.22 -8.73
C PRO A 12 -30.54 43.75 -7.64
N PRO A 13 -30.78 44.95 -7.09
CA PRO A 13 -29.94 45.53 -6.04
C PRO A 13 -30.21 44.87 -4.68
N GLY A 14 -29.91 43.58 -4.57
CA GLY A 14 -29.84 42.87 -3.30
C GLY A 14 -28.68 43.39 -2.47
N ARG A 15 -28.95 43.80 -1.23
CA ARG A 15 -27.89 44.15 -0.28
C ARG A 15 -27.03 42.92 0.00
N TRP A 16 -25.80 42.93 -0.50
CA TRP A 16 -24.72 42.09 0.03
C TRP A 16 -24.34 42.63 1.41
N THR A 17 -25.18 42.39 2.41
CA THR A 17 -24.76 42.50 3.81
C THR A 17 -23.61 41.54 4.02
N CYS A 18 -22.54 42.00 4.67
CA CYS A 18 -21.41 41.17 5.10
C CYS A 18 -21.82 40.23 6.24
N ALA A 19 -22.78 39.37 5.97
CA ALA A 19 -23.19 38.29 6.85
C ALA A 19 -22.05 37.25 6.79
N GLY A 20 -21.28 37.15 7.87
CA GLY A 20 -20.08 36.32 7.93
C GLY A 20 -20.38 34.84 7.69
N PRO A 21 -19.37 33.99 7.45
CA PRO A 21 -19.58 32.58 7.04
C PRO A 21 -20.51 31.77 7.97
N ALA A 22 -20.62 32.13 9.25
CA ALA A 22 -21.58 31.55 10.19
C ALA A 22 -23.06 31.71 9.78
N SER A 23 -23.44 32.78 9.07
CA SER A 23 -24.83 32.96 8.59
C SER A 23 -25.17 32.07 7.41
N MET A 24 -24.19 31.65 6.62
CA MET A 24 -24.42 30.84 5.42
C MET A 24 -24.97 29.44 5.77
N PHE A 25 -24.56 28.89 6.93
CA PHE A 25 -25.07 27.62 7.46
C PHE A 25 -26.45 27.71 8.11
N LEU A 26 -26.93 28.90 8.46
CA LEU A 26 -28.23 29.10 9.12
C LEU A 26 -29.39 29.33 8.14
N TYR A 27 -29.12 29.39 6.84
CA TYR A 27 -30.12 29.70 5.80
C TYR A 27 -30.52 28.54 4.89
N LEU A 28 -29.88 27.37 4.98
CA LEU A 28 -30.38 26.16 4.32
C LEU A 28 -31.50 25.57 5.18
N SER A 29 -32.76 25.72 4.75
CA SER A 29 -33.85 25.00 5.41
C SER A 29 -33.62 23.50 5.25
N MET A 30 -34.01 22.72 6.26
CA MET A 30 -34.03 21.26 6.13
C MET A 30 -34.97 20.83 4.98
N ASP A 31 -36.02 21.60 4.70
CA ASP A 31 -36.92 21.37 3.57
C ASP A 31 -36.21 21.55 2.21
N ASP A 32 -35.29 22.52 2.09
CA ASP A 32 -34.50 22.75 0.86
C ASP A 32 -33.46 21.63 0.64
N LEU A 33 -32.90 21.07 1.72
CA LEU A 33 -31.96 19.95 1.66
C LEU A 33 -32.65 18.61 1.35
N LEU A 34 -33.90 18.43 1.81
CA LEU A 34 -34.68 17.21 1.65
C LEU A 34 -35.52 17.17 0.36
N SER A 35 -35.87 18.34 -0.20
CA SER A 35 -36.58 18.43 -1.47
C SER A 35 -35.66 18.14 -2.67
N PRO A 36 -36.14 17.47 -3.73
CA PRO A 36 -35.40 17.36 -4.97
C PRO A 36 -35.24 18.72 -5.63
N THR A 37 -34.02 19.09 -6.03
CA THR A 37 -33.79 20.34 -6.77
C THR A 37 -34.30 20.18 -8.21
N PRO A 38 -35.27 20.98 -8.69
CA PRO A 38 -35.91 20.79 -10.01
C PRO A 38 -34.91 20.77 -11.18
N ASP A 39 -33.82 21.52 -11.03
CA ASP A 39 -32.82 21.81 -12.06
C ASP A 39 -31.48 21.09 -11.83
N TYR A 40 -31.41 20.12 -10.90
CA TYR A 40 -30.15 19.46 -10.49
C TYR A 40 -29.36 18.88 -11.69
N TRP A 41 -30.06 18.34 -12.68
CA TRP A 41 -29.48 17.76 -13.90
C TRP A 41 -29.49 18.69 -15.12
N ASN A 42 -29.82 19.99 -14.97
CA ASN A 42 -29.95 20.89 -16.13
C ASN A 42 -28.64 21.10 -16.91
N PHE A 43 -27.49 20.88 -16.27
CA PHE A 43 -26.20 20.91 -16.97
C PHE A 43 -26.11 19.81 -18.06
N LEU A 44 -26.82 18.68 -17.92
CA LEU A 44 -26.90 17.64 -18.94
C LEU A 44 -27.93 17.94 -20.04
N SER A 45 -29.05 18.60 -19.70
CA SER A 45 -30.09 18.94 -20.67
C SER A 45 -29.67 20.06 -21.63
N THR A 46 -28.75 20.91 -21.19
CA THR A 46 -28.16 22.00 -22.00
C THR A 46 -26.85 21.62 -22.69
N ALA A 47 -26.22 20.51 -22.30
CA ALA A 47 -24.98 20.03 -22.90
C ALA A 47 -25.17 19.45 -24.31
N SER A 48 -24.18 19.67 -25.17
CA SER A 48 -24.04 18.90 -26.41
C SER A 48 -23.91 17.40 -26.09
N PRO A 49 -24.50 16.46 -26.85
CA PRO A 49 -24.36 15.02 -26.62
C PRO A 49 -22.91 14.50 -26.63
N TYR A 50 -21.97 15.28 -27.18
CA TYR A 50 -20.53 14.99 -27.18
C TYR A 50 -19.73 15.97 -26.28
N GLY A 51 -20.43 16.78 -25.50
CA GLY A 51 -19.88 17.72 -24.53
C GLY A 51 -19.17 17.03 -23.37
N ARG A 52 -18.43 17.83 -22.61
CA ARG A 52 -17.63 17.37 -21.47
C ARG A 52 -18.49 16.71 -20.39
N GLU A 53 -19.71 17.22 -20.23
CA GLU A 53 -20.70 16.81 -19.25
C GLU A 53 -21.12 15.35 -19.47
N TRP A 54 -21.41 14.98 -20.73
CA TRP A 54 -21.75 13.61 -21.12
C TRP A 54 -20.55 12.66 -21.04
N GLN A 55 -19.35 13.14 -21.38
CA GLN A 55 -18.10 12.36 -21.21
C GLN A 55 -17.84 12.05 -19.73
N ASN A 56 -18.03 13.04 -18.85
CA ASN A 56 -17.89 12.87 -17.40
C ASN A 56 -18.93 11.88 -16.84
N MET A 57 -20.20 11.96 -17.28
CA MET A 57 -21.23 11.00 -16.85
C MET A 57 -20.98 9.58 -17.37
N ALA A 58 -20.48 9.42 -18.60
CA ALA A 58 -20.04 8.13 -19.12
C ALA A 58 -18.88 7.56 -18.29
N LEU A 59 -17.92 8.41 -17.89
CA LEU A 59 -16.82 8.02 -17.01
C LEU A 59 -17.31 7.65 -15.60
N CYS A 60 -18.30 8.35 -15.04
CA CYS A 60 -18.96 7.96 -13.78
C CYS A 60 -19.58 6.56 -13.89
N ALA A 61 -20.37 6.31 -14.93
CA ALA A 61 -21.03 5.02 -15.15
C ALA A 61 -20.02 3.86 -15.32
N ALA A 62 -18.98 4.08 -16.13
CA ALA A 62 -17.89 3.11 -16.28
C ALA A 62 -17.15 2.86 -14.95
N SER A 63 -16.92 3.91 -14.17
CA SER A 63 -16.25 3.78 -12.87
C SER A 63 -17.08 3.02 -11.84
N ILE A 64 -18.41 3.22 -11.80
CA ILE A 64 -19.31 2.43 -10.94
C ILE A 64 -19.20 0.94 -11.29
N PHE A 65 -19.25 0.59 -12.57
CA PHE A 65 -19.11 -0.80 -13.02
C PHE A 65 -17.74 -1.40 -12.66
N CYS A 66 -16.65 -0.69 -12.92
CA CYS A 66 -15.31 -1.10 -12.53
C CYS A 66 -15.14 -1.24 -11.01
N ASN A 67 -15.79 -0.36 -10.23
CA ASN A 67 -15.74 -0.42 -8.77
C ASN A 67 -16.46 -1.65 -8.22
N LEU A 68 -17.57 -2.09 -8.83
CA LEU A 68 -18.20 -3.36 -8.46
C LEU A 68 -17.24 -4.54 -8.65
N PHE A 69 -16.46 -4.58 -9.73
CA PHE A 69 -15.43 -5.60 -9.94
C PHE A 69 -14.32 -5.52 -8.88
N VAL A 70 -13.77 -4.32 -8.65
CA VAL A 70 -12.69 -4.09 -7.65
C VAL A 70 -13.15 -4.41 -6.23
N PHE A 71 -14.38 -4.06 -5.85
CA PHE A 71 -14.96 -4.45 -4.57
C PHE A 71 -15.15 -5.96 -4.48
N SER A 72 -15.69 -6.59 -5.52
CA SER A 72 -15.86 -8.05 -5.58
C SER A 72 -14.53 -8.80 -5.46
N TYR A 73 -13.43 -8.23 -5.98
CA TYR A 73 -12.07 -8.72 -5.77
C TYR A 73 -11.66 -8.59 -4.30
N HIS A 74 -11.72 -7.40 -3.69
CA HIS A 74 -11.31 -7.15 -2.29
C HIS A 74 -12.16 -7.87 -1.23
N VAL A 75 -13.35 -8.36 -1.59
CA VAL A 75 -14.18 -9.21 -0.70
C VAL A 75 -13.71 -10.68 -0.72
N ARG A 76 -13.09 -11.15 -1.80
CA ARG A 76 -12.57 -12.53 -1.93
C ARG A 76 -11.11 -12.65 -1.54
N GLU A 77 -10.31 -11.65 -1.92
CA GLU A 77 -8.86 -11.66 -1.73
C GLU A 77 -8.45 -11.08 -0.38
N ARG A 78 -7.45 -11.69 0.25
CA ARG A 78 -6.92 -11.26 1.55
C ARG A 78 -6.26 -9.88 1.42
N PRO A 79 -6.43 -8.97 2.41
CA PRO A 79 -5.74 -7.68 2.40
C PRO A 79 -4.22 -7.87 2.55
N HIS A 80 -3.45 -7.14 1.76
CA HIS A 80 -1.98 -7.21 1.76
C HIS A 80 -1.41 -7.01 3.20
N PRO A 81 -0.44 -7.84 3.65
CA PRO A 81 -0.01 -7.88 5.06
C PRO A 81 0.42 -6.55 5.65
N LYS A 82 0.96 -5.64 4.83
CA LYS A 82 1.30 -4.27 5.24
C LYS A 82 0.17 -3.49 5.93
N PHE A 83 -1.10 -3.82 5.67
CA PHE A 83 -2.27 -3.23 6.34
C PHE A 83 -2.71 -3.99 7.60
N VAL A 84 -2.19 -5.20 7.78
CA VAL A 84 -2.55 -6.18 8.81
C VAL A 84 -1.41 -6.39 9.83
N ILE A 85 -0.26 -5.73 9.66
CA ILE A 85 0.89 -5.97 10.53
C ILE A 85 0.74 -5.38 11.94
N HIS A 86 0.20 -4.16 12.07
CA HIS A 86 0.03 -3.50 13.37
C HIS A 86 -1.37 -2.87 13.51
N TRP A 87 -1.91 -2.78 14.73
CA TRP A 87 -3.32 -2.44 14.97
C TRP A 87 -3.73 -1.08 14.42
N ARG A 88 -2.86 -0.06 14.50
CA ARG A 88 -3.16 1.29 13.98
C ARG A 88 -3.45 1.27 12.48
N ARG A 89 -2.68 0.51 11.68
CA ARG A 89 -2.94 0.34 10.23
C ARG A 89 -4.23 -0.45 9.98
N LYS A 90 -4.53 -1.50 10.78
CA LYS A 90 -5.80 -2.25 10.71
C LYS A 90 -7.01 -1.34 10.94
N VAL A 91 -6.94 -0.41 11.91
CA VAL A 91 -8.00 0.58 12.17
C VAL A 91 -8.08 1.58 11.02
N MET A 92 -6.96 2.18 10.62
CA MET A 92 -6.96 3.24 9.61
C MET A 92 -7.42 2.76 8.23
N ILE A 93 -7.06 1.55 7.79
CA ILE A 93 -7.59 0.99 6.52
C ILE A 93 -9.10 0.72 6.60
N ARG A 94 -9.61 0.26 7.75
CA ARG A 94 -11.06 0.03 7.95
C ARG A 94 -11.83 1.35 7.93
N VAL A 95 -11.35 2.38 8.62
CA VAL A 95 -11.97 3.72 8.60
C VAL A 95 -11.90 4.31 7.19
N HIS A 96 -10.76 4.20 6.49
CA HIS A 96 -10.63 4.65 5.11
C HIS A 96 -11.64 4.00 4.16
N VAL A 97 -11.74 2.66 4.19
CA VAL A 97 -12.69 1.90 3.36
C VAL A 97 -14.13 2.22 3.73
N ALA A 98 -14.44 2.42 5.03
CA ALA A 98 -15.76 2.86 5.47
C ALA A 98 -16.10 4.26 4.96
N CYS A 99 -15.20 5.24 5.09
CA CYS A 99 -15.41 6.60 4.61
C CYS A 99 -15.64 6.64 3.09
N GLY A 100 -14.74 6.03 2.30
CA GLY A 100 -14.90 5.98 0.84
C GLY A 100 -16.13 5.16 0.40
N GLY A 101 -16.52 4.14 1.17
CA GLY A 101 -17.75 3.36 0.94
C GLY A 101 -19.02 4.17 1.20
N PHE A 102 -19.08 4.94 2.29
CA PHE A 102 -20.19 5.85 2.57
C PHE A 102 -20.24 7.01 1.58
N GLU A 103 -19.10 7.59 1.22
CA GLU A 103 -19.01 8.63 0.19
C GLU A 103 -19.57 8.14 -1.15
N MET A 104 -19.15 6.96 -1.61
CA MET A 104 -19.70 6.30 -2.80
C MET A 104 -21.22 6.09 -2.71
N LEU A 105 -21.71 5.59 -1.58
CA LEU A 105 -23.14 5.32 -1.36
C LEU A 105 -23.96 6.62 -1.41
N PHE A 106 -23.54 7.66 -0.69
CA PHE A 106 -24.26 8.94 -0.67
C PHE A 106 -24.16 9.66 -2.01
N ALA A 107 -23.05 9.52 -2.76
CA ALA A 107 -22.97 10.05 -4.11
C ALA A 107 -23.98 9.35 -5.04
N ILE A 108 -24.10 8.02 -4.99
CA ILE A 108 -25.10 7.26 -5.77
C ILE A 108 -26.53 7.65 -5.39
N LEU A 109 -26.82 7.89 -4.11
CA LEU A 109 -28.12 8.39 -3.66
C LEU A 109 -28.38 9.83 -4.14
N ALA A 110 -27.37 10.70 -4.16
CA ALA A 110 -27.47 12.05 -4.71
C ALA A 110 -27.73 12.01 -6.22
N PHE A 111 -27.00 11.18 -6.97
CA PHE A 111 -27.25 10.89 -8.40
C PHE A 111 -28.69 10.43 -8.65
N SER A 112 -29.22 9.55 -7.80
CA SER A 112 -30.52 8.90 -8.00
C SER A 112 -31.72 9.76 -7.58
N THR A 113 -31.56 10.63 -6.57
CA THR A 113 -32.69 11.37 -5.96
C THR A 113 -32.67 12.87 -6.19
N ALA A 114 -31.57 13.43 -6.71
CA ALA A 114 -31.39 14.88 -6.91
C ALA A 114 -31.62 15.72 -5.63
N ARG A 115 -31.31 15.15 -4.45
CA ARG A 115 -31.48 15.81 -3.14
C ARG A 115 -30.12 16.31 -2.60
N PRO A 116 -29.98 17.61 -2.30
CA PRO A 116 -28.72 18.18 -1.79
C PRO A 116 -28.20 17.53 -0.50
N ILE A 117 -29.07 17.02 0.37
CA ILE A 117 -28.64 16.35 1.62
C ILE A 117 -27.63 15.22 1.39
N PHE A 118 -27.78 14.44 0.31
CA PHE A 118 -26.86 13.33 0.04
C PHE A 118 -25.53 13.82 -0.55
N ALA A 119 -25.52 14.91 -1.32
CA ALA A 119 -24.30 15.58 -1.75
C ALA A 119 -23.54 16.19 -0.57
N LEU A 120 -24.26 16.79 0.38
CA LEU A 120 -23.68 17.28 1.64
C LEU A 120 -23.05 16.14 2.44
N LEU A 121 -23.76 15.02 2.63
CA LEU A 121 -23.20 13.83 3.30
C LEU A 121 -21.98 13.28 2.57
N THR A 122 -21.99 13.22 1.23
CA THR A 122 -20.84 12.84 0.40
C THR A 122 -19.61 13.71 0.75
N SER A 123 -19.78 15.03 0.79
CA SER A 123 -18.67 15.95 1.13
C SER A 123 -18.13 15.79 2.55
N LEU A 124 -18.98 15.42 3.53
CA LEU A 124 -18.54 15.14 4.90
C LEU A 124 -17.72 13.84 4.99
N TRP A 125 -18.13 12.79 4.28
CA TRP A 125 -17.37 11.53 4.23
C TRP A 125 -16.07 11.66 3.44
N CYS A 126 -16.05 12.50 2.39
CA CYS A 126 -14.83 12.89 1.66
C CYS A 126 -13.75 13.46 2.60
N VAL A 127 -14.09 14.29 3.58
CA VAL A 127 -13.09 14.81 4.55
C VAL A 127 -12.46 13.67 5.38
N GLY A 128 -13.25 12.72 5.87
CA GLY A 128 -12.72 11.54 6.57
C GLY A 128 -11.87 10.63 5.66
N HIS A 129 -12.28 10.48 4.40
CA HIS A 129 -11.54 9.74 3.38
C HIS A 129 -10.20 10.40 3.03
N VAL A 130 -10.16 11.74 2.91
CA VAL A 130 -8.94 12.53 2.71
C VAL A 130 -7.98 12.39 3.90
N ILE A 131 -8.45 12.56 5.14
CA ILE A 131 -7.60 12.46 6.34
C ILE A 131 -6.96 11.07 6.44
N THR A 132 -7.74 10.02 6.23
CA THR A 132 -7.21 8.64 6.24
C THR A 132 -6.28 8.36 5.06
N SER A 133 -6.52 8.98 3.89
CA SER A 133 -5.63 8.89 2.73
C SER A 133 -4.27 9.56 2.99
N LEU A 134 -4.25 10.73 3.61
CA LEU A 134 -3.01 11.43 4.00
C LEU A 134 -2.18 10.59 4.98
N TYR A 135 -2.81 9.96 5.96
CA TYR A 135 -2.13 9.04 6.87
C TYR A 135 -1.48 7.84 6.14
N MET A 136 -2.18 7.28 5.15
CA MET A 136 -1.68 6.14 4.37
C MET A 136 -0.69 6.50 3.26
N LEU A 137 -0.47 7.78 2.97
CA LEU A 137 0.45 8.28 1.95
C LEU A 137 1.90 7.79 2.16
N SER A 138 2.29 7.53 3.41
CA SER A 138 3.59 6.94 3.75
C SER A 138 3.81 5.54 3.15
N GLY A 139 2.73 4.77 2.95
CA GLY A 139 2.76 3.38 2.50
C GLY A 139 2.60 3.19 0.99
N VAL A 140 2.81 4.21 0.15
CA VAL A 140 2.66 4.09 -1.31
C VAL A 140 3.78 3.26 -1.95
N PHE A 141 3.40 2.41 -2.90
CA PHE A 141 4.33 1.63 -3.72
C PHE A 141 4.78 2.44 -4.95
N GLY A 142 5.77 1.93 -5.67
CA GLY A 142 6.26 2.48 -6.94
C GLY A 142 7.43 3.48 -6.80
N ILE A 143 7.71 4.23 -7.87
CA ILE A 143 8.79 5.20 -7.93
C ILE A 143 8.41 6.42 -7.07
N ARG A 144 8.79 6.41 -5.78
CA ARG A 144 8.34 7.41 -4.78
C ARG A 144 8.48 8.87 -5.20
N LEU A 145 9.51 9.22 -6.00
CA LEU A 145 9.73 10.55 -6.59
C LEU A 145 8.54 11.04 -7.44
N ILE A 146 7.84 10.11 -8.10
CA ILE A 146 6.64 10.36 -8.90
C ILE A 146 5.39 10.11 -8.04
N MET A 147 5.37 8.99 -7.32
CA MET A 147 4.18 8.48 -6.64
C MET A 147 3.73 9.36 -5.48
N TYR A 148 4.65 9.83 -4.63
CA TYR A 148 4.31 10.66 -3.48
C TYR A 148 3.63 11.98 -3.90
N PRO A 149 4.21 12.81 -4.80
CA PRO A 149 3.52 14.01 -5.27
C PRO A 149 2.26 13.72 -6.09
N ALA A 150 2.21 12.64 -6.89
CA ALA A 150 1.00 12.29 -7.64
C ALA A 150 -0.18 11.93 -6.73
N TYR A 151 0.06 11.14 -5.67
CA TYR A 151 -0.94 10.84 -4.66
C TYR A 151 -1.33 12.09 -3.85
N LEU A 152 -0.35 12.88 -3.39
CA LEU A 152 -0.62 14.11 -2.64
C LEU A 152 -1.48 15.09 -3.46
N TYR A 153 -1.14 15.30 -4.74
CA TYR A 153 -1.95 16.10 -5.67
C TYR A 153 -3.39 15.58 -5.75
N THR A 154 -3.56 14.27 -5.92
CA THR A 154 -4.87 13.63 -6.05
C THR A 154 -5.71 13.82 -4.78
N ILE A 155 -5.11 13.63 -3.60
CA ILE A 155 -5.77 13.79 -2.31
C ILE A 155 -6.17 15.26 -2.06
N LEU A 156 -5.29 16.22 -2.41
CA LEU A 156 -5.59 17.64 -2.29
C LEU A 156 -6.68 18.08 -3.29
N LEU A 157 -6.65 17.58 -4.53
CA LEU A 157 -7.69 17.85 -5.52
C LEU A 157 -9.05 17.31 -5.07
N HIS A 158 -9.07 16.09 -4.53
CA HIS A 158 -10.27 15.48 -3.96
C HIS A 158 -10.83 16.31 -2.79
N LEU A 159 -9.97 16.77 -1.87
CA LEU A 159 -10.35 17.68 -0.78
C LEU A 159 -10.94 19.00 -1.31
N VAL A 160 -10.33 19.59 -2.34
CA VAL A 160 -10.85 20.83 -2.95
C VAL A 160 -12.25 20.62 -3.53
N HIS A 161 -12.49 19.52 -4.25
CA HIS A 161 -13.84 19.22 -4.76
C HIS A 161 -14.83 18.93 -3.63
N GLY A 162 -14.43 18.18 -2.59
CA GLY A 162 -15.24 17.94 -1.40
C GLY A 162 -15.65 19.24 -0.69
N VAL A 163 -14.71 20.17 -0.49
CA VAL A 163 -15.02 21.50 0.08
C VAL A 163 -15.94 22.33 -0.82
N LEU A 164 -15.71 22.32 -2.14
CA LEU A 164 -16.58 23.02 -3.09
C LEU A 164 -18.01 22.45 -3.10
N LEU A 165 -18.15 21.13 -2.95
CA LEU A 165 -19.44 20.43 -2.82
C LEU A 165 -20.12 20.72 -1.48
N PHE A 166 -19.36 20.78 -0.38
CA PHE A 166 -19.86 21.15 0.94
C PHE A 166 -20.44 22.58 0.97
N LEU A 167 -19.82 23.51 0.25
CA LEU A 167 -20.26 24.90 0.13
C LEU A 167 -21.47 25.09 -0.83
N ASP A 168 -21.78 24.10 -1.65
CA ASP A 168 -22.82 24.15 -2.69
C ASP A 168 -23.32 22.74 -3.05
N PRO A 169 -24.07 22.08 -2.14
CA PRO A 169 -24.50 20.69 -2.32
C PRO A 169 -25.58 20.53 -3.40
N SER A 170 -26.21 21.63 -3.82
CA SER A 170 -27.20 21.68 -4.89
C SER A 170 -26.60 21.61 -6.29
N ASN A 171 -25.26 21.62 -6.42
CA ASN A 171 -24.55 21.63 -7.69
C ASN A 171 -24.03 20.24 -8.07
N ALA A 172 -24.72 19.61 -9.03
CA ALA A 172 -24.39 18.28 -9.52
C ALA A 172 -23.02 18.17 -10.24
N GLU A 173 -22.51 19.26 -10.82
CA GLU A 173 -21.18 19.27 -11.46
C GLU A 173 -20.08 19.03 -10.41
N LYS A 174 -20.20 19.67 -9.24
CA LYS A 174 -19.31 19.49 -8.10
C LYS A 174 -19.41 18.08 -7.49
N LEU A 175 -20.62 17.51 -7.48
CA LEU A 175 -20.83 16.11 -7.10
C LEU A 175 -20.08 15.17 -8.06
N VAL A 176 -20.21 15.38 -9.37
CA VAL A 176 -19.50 14.62 -10.41
C VAL A 176 -17.97 14.71 -10.23
N TYR A 177 -17.42 15.89 -9.95
CA TYR A 177 -15.98 16.04 -9.74
C TYR A 177 -15.46 15.37 -8.44
N THR A 178 -16.21 15.49 -7.34
CA THR A 178 -15.89 14.79 -6.08
C THR A 178 -15.97 13.28 -6.27
N PHE A 179 -17.03 12.80 -6.94
CA PHE A 179 -17.20 11.39 -7.25
C PHE A 179 -16.08 10.85 -8.12
N LEU A 180 -15.76 11.52 -9.24
CA LEU A 180 -14.72 11.07 -10.17
C LEU A 180 -13.32 11.08 -9.56
N THR A 181 -12.99 12.06 -8.71
CA THR A 181 -11.70 12.05 -7.99
C THR A 181 -11.55 10.85 -7.05
N LEU A 182 -12.63 10.45 -6.36
CA LEU A 182 -12.67 9.19 -5.60
C LEU A 182 -12.41 7.96 -6.50
N GLN A 183 -12.92 7.95 -7.74
CA GLN A 183 -12.75 6.83 -8.68
C GLN A 183 -11.32 6.65 -9.22
N ILE A 184 -10.40 7.60 -9.01
CA ILE A 184 -9.01 7.46 -9.51
C ILE A 184 -8.40 6.14 -9.03
N TYR A 185 -8.63 5.74 -7.76
CA TYR A 185 -8.18 4.45 -7.23
C TYR A 185 -8.71 3.23 -8.01
N VAL A 186 -9.97 3.27 -8.46
CA VAL A 186 -10.58 2.20 -9.25
C VAL A 186 -9.86 2.07 -10.59
N TRP A 187 -9.57 3.20 -11.25
CA TRP A 187 -8.79 3.22 -12.49
C TRP A 187 -7.35 2.73 -12.29
N VAL A 188 -6.70 3.00 -11.15
CA VAL A 188 -5.40 2.38 -10.83
C VAL A 188 -5.50 0.86 -10.88
N ARG A 189 -6.55 0.26 -10.32
CA ARG A 189 -6.73 -1.21 -10.32
C ARG A 189 -7.04 -1.76 -11.71
N VAL A 190 -7.92 -1.11 -12.47
CA VAL A 190 -8.24 -1.50 -13.84
C VAL A 190 -7.00 -1.47 -14.73
N VAL A 191 -6.23 -0.38 -14.68
CA VAL A 191 -5.01 -0.25 -15.48
C VAL A 191 -3.92 -1.20 -14.98
N TYR A 192 -3.78 -1.43 -13.68
CA TYR A 192 -2.83 -2.42 -13.15
C TYR A 192 -3.07 -3.83 -13.72
N VAL A 193 -4.33 -4.29 -13.72
CA VAL A 193 -4.74 -5.59 -14.31
C VAL A 193 -4.58 -5.60 -15.83
N PHE A 194 -4.87 -4.49 -16.52
CA PHE A 194 -4.63 -4.37 -17.96
C PHE A 194 -3.14 -4.53 -18.30
N ILE A 195 -2.26 -3.84 -17.57
CA ILE A 195 -0.81 -3.91 -17.77
C ILE A 195 -0.29 -5.33 -17.47
N ASP A 196 -0.82 -5.98 -16.42
CA ASP A 196 -0.52 -7.38 -16.06
C ASP A 196 -0.86 -8.35 -17.22
N TYR A 197 -2.07 -8.21 -17.77
CA TYR A 197 -2.61 -9.08 -18.81
C TYR A 197 -1.81 -9.05 -20.12
N PHE A 198 -1.15 -7.92 -20.42
CA PHE A 198 -0.31 -7.76 -21.61
C PHE A 198 1.20 -7.94 -21.36
N ASP A 199 1.64 -8.17 -20.11
CA ASP A 199 3.05 -8.23 -19.68
C ASP A 199 3.91 -7.05 -20.18
N VAL A 200 3.31 -5.86 -20.22
CA VAL A 200 3.98 -4.62 -20.64
C VAL A 200 4.49 -3.90 -19.40
N LEU A 201 5.74 -3.40 -19.40
CA LEU A 201 6.27 -2.55 -18.32
C LEU A 201 6.08 -3.14 -16.89
N THR A 202 6.12 -4.46 -16.73
CA THR A 202 5.82 -5.14 -15.44
C THR A 202 6.80 -4.79 -14.31
N SER A 203 7.97 -4.21 -14.63
CA SER A 203 8.94 -3.66 -13.68
C SER A 203 8.56 -2.28 -13.10
N SER A 204 7.61 -1.56 -13.72
CA SER A 204 7.09 -0.26 -13.27
C SER A 204 5.55 -0.19 -13.26
N GLN A 205 4.91 -1.36 -13.26
CA GLN A 205 3.47 -1.60 -13.42
C GLN A 205 2.61 -0.68 -12.53
N TYR A 206 3.00 -0.51 -11.27
CA TYR A 206 2.22 0.27 -10.31
C TYR A 206 2.34 1.78 -10.56
N THR A 207 3.55 2.29 -10.83
CA THR A 207 3.73 3.70 -11.19
C THR A 207 3.02 4.06 -12.49
N VAL A 208 3.14 3.21 -13.51
CA VAL A 208 2.49 3.42 -14.81
C VAL A 208 0.96 3.39 -14.65
N ALA A 209 0.42 2.45 -13.86
CA ALA A 209 -1.02 2.38 -13.59
C ALA A 209 -1.56 3.63 -12.90
N VAL A 210 -0.83 4.21 -11.94
CA VAL A 210 -1.25 5.45 -11.27
C VAL A 210 -1.19 6.67 -12.18
N ILE A 211 -0.13 6.81 -12.99
CA ILE A 211 -0.04 7.92 -13.96
C ILE A 211 -1.15 7.81 -15.02
N LEU A 212 -1.40 6.63 -15.58
CA LEU A 212 -2.45 6.44 -16.57
C LEU A 212 -3.86 6.64 -15.98
N ALA A 213 -4.13 6.18 -14.76
CA ALA A 213 -5.38 6.46 -14.07
C ALA A 213 -5.61 7.97 -13.85
N GLY A 214 -4.55 8.68 -13.44
CA GLY A 214 -4.55 10.14 -13.35
C GLY A 214 -4.77 10.82 -14.70
N MET A 215 -4.23 10.27 -15.79
CA MET A 215 -4.43 10.81 -17.15
C MET A 215 -5.82 10.55 -17.75
N ILE A 216 -6.50 9.48 -17.31
CA ILE A 216 -7.89 9.16 -17.70
C ILE A 216 -8.87 10.09 -16.99
N VAL A 217 -8.73 10.26 -15.67
CA VAL A 217 -9.70 11.01 -14.85
C VAL A 217 -9.36 12.50 -14.78
N GLY A 218 -8.09 12.88 -14.81
CA GLY A 218 -7.60 14.25 -14.68
C GLY A 218 -8.32 15.29 -15.56
N PRO A 219 -8.53 15.03 -16.87
CA PRO A 219 -9.25 15.96 -17.75
C PRO A 219 -10.73 16.15 -17.38
N ALA A 220 -11.35 15.11 -16.80
CA ALA A 220 -12.74 15.15 -16.38
C ALA A 220 -12.92 16.05 -15.16
N VAL A 221 -12.04 15.95 -14.16
CA VAL A 221 -12.18 16.64 -12.85
C VAL A 221 -11.55 18.03 -12.78
N ASN A 222 -10.50 18.30 -13.57
CA ASN A 222 -9.72 19.52 -13.40
C ASN A 222 -10.45 20.75 -13.98
N ILE A 223 -10.39 21.91 -13.30
CA ILE A 223 -10.99 23.16 -13.78
C ILE A 223 -10.47 23.56 -15.17
N LEU A 224 -9.21 23.24 -15.51
CA LEU A 224 -8.60 23.53 -16.81
C LEU A 224 -8.89 22.47 -17.90
N GLY A 225 -9.79 21.51 -17.66
CA GLY A 225 -10.13 20.45 -18.62
C GLY A 225 -8.89 19.65 -19.05
N ASN A 226 -8.66 19.54 -20.36
CA ASN A 226 -7.56 18.78 -20.96
C ASN A 226 -6.15 19.14 -20.41
N ALA A 227 -5.96 20.37 -19.91
CA ALA A 227 -4.69 20.77 -19.28
C ALA A 227 -4.47 20.14 -17.88
N GLY A 228 -5.46 19.44 -17.30
CA GLY A 228 -5.33 18.74 -16.02
C GLY A 228 -4.16 17.76 -15.97
N ASN A 229 -3.87 17.07 -17.09
CA ASN A 229 -2.73 16.16 -17.18
C ASN A 229 -1.39 16.90 -17.11
N LEU A 230 -1.30 18.10 -17.70
CA LEU A 230 -0.13 18.96 -17.57
C LEU A 230 0.01 19.48 -16.13
N LEU A 231 -1.10 19.80 -15.44
CA LEU A 231 -1.06 20.22 -14.03
C LEU A 231 -0.52 19.13 -13.10
N VAL A 232 -0.89 17.86 -13.30
CA VAL A 232 -0.31 16.73 -12.54
C VAL A 232 1.20 16.66 -12.73
N LEU A 233 1.67 16.71 -13.98
CA LEU A 233 3.10 16.65 -14.31
C LEU A 233 3.87 17.86 -13.78
N CYS A 234 3.31 19.07 -13.90
CA CYS A 234 3.86 20.29 -13.33
C CYS A 234 3.93 20.22 -11.80
N PHE A 235 2.90 19.69 -11.12
CA PHE A 235 2.93 19.51 -9.67
C PHE A 235 4.03 18.54 -9.24
N ILE A 236 4.19 17.40 -9.94
CA ILE A 236 5.27 16.43 -9.68
C ILE A 236 6.64 17.10 -9.89
N ALA A 237 6.83 17.86 -10.97
CA ALA A 237 8.08 18.58 -11.21
C ALA A 237 8.37 19.64 -10.14
N LEU A 238 7.39 20.50 -9.82
CA LEU A 238 7.51 21.57 -8.82
C LEU A 238 7.77 21.00 -7.41
N PHE A 239 7.06 19.95 -7.01
CA PHE A 239 7.27 19.29 -5.72
C PHE A 239 8.70 18.75 -5.60
N ASN A 240 9.23 18.13 -6.65
CA ASN A 240 10.59 17.60 -6.65
C ASN A 240 11.66 18.71 -6.70
N MET A 241 11.41 19.83 -7.37
CA MET A 241 12.30 21.00 -7.32
C MET A 241 12.27 21.70 -5.96
N ALA A 242 11.11 21.75 -5.29
CA ALA A 242 10.96 22.32 -3.95
C ALA A 242 11.42 21.38 -2.82
N ARG A 243 11.66 20.10 -3.11
CA ARG A 243 11.92 19.05 -2.09
C ARG A 243 13.05 19.40 -1.13
N ASP A 244 14.11 20.03 -1.63
CA ASP A 244 15.30 20.38 -0.83
C ASP A 244 15.08 21.68 0.01
N ILE A 245 13.97 22.39 -0.21
CA ILE A 245 13.50 23.56 0.55
C ILE A 245 12.36 23.17 1.52
N LEU A 246 11.63 22.09 1.23
CA LEU A 246 10.51 21.63 2.05
C LEU A 246 10.99 21.17 3.44
N PRO A 247 10.21 21.44 4.52
CA PRO A 247 10.56 21.01 5.87
C PRO A 247 10.80 19.49 5.97
N PRO A 248 11.61 19.01 6.93
CA PRO A 248 11.90 17.57 7.10
C PRO A 248 10.68 16.67 7.30
N CYS A 249 9.52 17.20 7.72
CA CYS A 249 8.26 16.44 7.78
C CYS A 249 7.62 16.20 6.40
N CYS A 250 7.92 17.05 5.41
CA CYS A 250 7.50 16.89 4.01
C CYS A 250 8.59 16.20 3.17
N SER A 251 9.86 16.47 3.47
CA SER A 251 11.00 15.72 2.96
C SER A 251 11.14 14.40 3.73
N HIS A 252 10.26 13.43 3.43
CA HIS A 252 10.40 12.07 3.94
C HIS A 252 11.71 11.45 3.43
N ALA A 253 12.76 11.61 4.24
CA ALA A 253 14.07 11.02 4.03
C ALA A 253 13.96 9.49 4.19
N TYR A 254 13.70 8.82 3.08
CA TYR A 254 13.83 7.37 2.99
C TYR A 254 15.30 6.98 2.68
N PRO A 255 16.03 6.32 3.60
CA PRO A 255 17.26 5.58 3.28
C PRO A 255 16.92 4.27 2.51
N SER A 256 17.85 3.58 1.79
CA SER A 256 17.60 2.24 1.15
C SER A 256 18.70 1.26 0.52
N LEU A 257 19.73 1.62 -0.29
CA LEU A 257 21.00 0.92 -0.65
C LEU A 257 22.07 1.83 -1.39
N SER A 258 23.07 2.38 -0.66
CA SER A 258 24.18 3.30 -1.05
C SER A 258 25.31 2.60 -1.81
N GLN A 259 26.29 3.32 -2.39
CA GLN A 259 27.41 2.70 -3.12
C GLN A 259 28.33 1.82 -2.26
N GLU A 260 28.26 1.93 -0.93
CA GLU A 260 29.12 1.21 0.02
C GLU A 260 28.43 -0.04 0.62
N GLY A 261 27.15 -0.26 0.32
CA GLY A 261 26.37 -1.41 0.83
C GLY A 261 25.47 -1.10 2.04
N ASP A 262 25.60 0.09 2.63
CA ASP A 262 24.60 0.67 3.54
C ASP A 262 23.33 1.08 2.79
N TYR A 263 22.29 1.60 3.47
CA TYR A 263 20.97 1.86 2.86
C TYR A 263 20.77 3.34 2.37
N ASN A 264 20.96 3.67 1.08
CA ASN A 264 20.34 4.82 0.32
C ASN A 264 19.90 4.46 -1.15
N PHE A 265 18.70 3.90 -1.43
CA PHE A 265 18.32 3.42 -2.81
C PHE A 265 17.78 4.65 -3.50
N ASP A 266 18.00 4.68 -4.80
CA ASP A 266 17.40 5.64 -5.67
C ASP A 266 16.49 4.97 -6.71
N LYS A 267 15.28 5.52 -6.83
CA LYS A 267 14.45 5.63 -8.04
C LYS A 267 13.93 4.39 -8.79
N THR A 268 14.49 3.19 -8.68
CA THR A 268 13.83 1.99 -9.23
C THR A 268 12.76 1.49 -8.27
N GLU A 269 11.61 1.03 -8.79
CA GLU A 269 10.63 0.33 -7.95
C GLU A 269 11.32 -0.84 -7.24
N LEU A 270 10.88 -1.15 -6.02
CA LEU A 270 11.08 -2.46 -5.39
C LEU A 270 10.30 -3.50 -6.21
N SER A 271 10.80 -3.80 -7.40
CA SER A 271 10.24 -4.81 -8.27
C SER A 271 10.30 -6.12 -7.52
N ARG A 272 9.18 -6.86 -7.54
CA ARG A 272 9.10 -8.21 -6.98
C ARG A 272 10.19 -9.15 -7.52
N VAL A 273 10.82 -8.77 -8.64
CA VAL A 273 11.91 -9.46 -9.35
C VAL A 273 13.28 -9.40 -8.62
N ASN A 274 13.62 -8.30 -7.93
CA ASN A 274 14.95 -8.18 -7.30
C ASN A 274 15.07 -8.91 -5.96
N VAL A 275 13.96 -9.04 -5.20
CA VAL A 275 13.91 -9.93 -4.03
C VAL A 275 13.90 -11.40 -4.48
N ARG A 276 13.23 -11.70 -5.61
CA ARG A 276 13.16 -13.03 -6.26
C ARG A 276 14.53 -13.70 -6.43
N PHE A 277 15.53 -12.97 -6.89
CA PHE A 277 16.88 -13.51 -7.09
C PHE A 277 17.59 -13.85 -5.78
N LYS A 278 17.57 -12.96 -4.78
CA LYS A 278 18.27 -13.22 -3.50
C LYS A 278 17.61 -14.30 -2.66
N LEU A 279 16.29 -14.47 -2.71
CA LEU A 279 15.62 -15.58 -2.02
C LEU A 279 15.96 -16.91 -2.70
N SER A 280 15.78 -17.03 -4.01
CA SER A 280 16.04 -18.27 -4.75
C SER A 280 17.51 -18.72 -4.75
N ASP A 281 18.48 -17.79 -4.74
CA ASP A 281 19.90 -18.13 -4.60
C ASP A 281 20.27 -18.58 -3.17
N ARG A 282 19.53 -18.15 -2.14
CA ARG A 282 19.66 -18.63 -0.75
C ARG A 282 18.91 -19.94 -0.49
N LEU A 283 17.80 -20.17 -1.19
CA LEU A 283 16.99 -21.39 -1.17
C LEU A 283 17.58 -22.53 -2.02
N LYS A 284 18.82 -22.41 -2.51
CA LYS A 284 19.56 -23.58 -3.01
C LYS A 284 19.68 -24.58 -1.86
N PRO A 285 19.11 -25.79 -1.96
CA PRO A 285 19.14 -26.74 -0.86
C PRO A 285 20.59 -27.03 -0.50
N LYS A 286 20.98 -26.75 0.75
CA LYS A 286 22.22 -27.29 1.30
C LYS A 286 22.09 -28.80 1.21
N THR A 287 22.91 -29.43 0.38
CA THR A 287 22.87 -30.88 0.20
C THR A 287 23.28 -31.54 1.52
N TYR A 288 22.31 -31.95 2.35
CA TYR A 288 22.51 -32.62 3.65
C TYR A 288 23.07 -34.07 3.51
N ALA A 289 23.85 -34.34 2.47
CA ALA A 289 24.46 -35.63 2.20
C ALA A 289 25.69 -35.94 3.08
N ASN A 290 26.18 -34.95 3.86
CA ASN A 290 27.39 -35.06 4.68
C ASN A 290 27.16 -34.53 6.11
N LEU A 291 26.05 -34.90 6.76
CA LEU A 291 26.00 -34.88 8.23
C LEU A 291 26.79 -36.11 8.73
N PRO A 292 27.84 -35.95 9.54
CA PRO A 292 28.52 -37.09 10.13
C PRO A 292 27.59 -37.79 11.13
N ASP A 293 27.61 -39.12 11.13
CA ASP A 293 26.85 -39.93 12.09
C ASP A 293 27.18 -39.48 13.52
N GLY A 294 26.14 -39.16 14.29
CA GLY A 294 26.28 -38.70 15.67
C GLY A 294 26.95 -39.75 16.56
N PRO A 295 27.77 -39.34 17.55
CA PRO A 295 28.40 -40.30 18.45
C PRO A 295 27.35 -41.06 19.26
N ALA A 296 27.48 -42.39 19.29
CA ALA A 296 26.60 -43.25 20.06
C ALA A 296 26.59 -42.87 21.55
N GLU A 297 25.40 -42.91 22.15
CA GLU A 297 25.23 -42.74 23.59
C GLU A 297 26.09 -43.75 24.36
N ARG A 298 26.82 -43.27 25.36
CA ARG A 298 27.35 -44.09 26.44
C ARG A 298 26.60 -43.74 27.71
N GLU A 299 25.77 -44.68 28.16
CA GLU A 299 25.42 -44.75 29.57
C GLU A 299 26.70 -44.86 30.39
N ASP A 300 26.82 -44.08 31.46
CA ASP A 300 27.53 -44.56 32.64
C ASP A 300 26.97 -43.94 33.92
N THR A 301 26.57 -44.80 34.83
CA THR A 301 26.06 -44.44 36.15
C THR A 301 27.22 -44.28 37.14
N THR A 302 27.20 -43.26 38.02
CA THR A 302 27.17 -43.46 39.50
C THR A 302 27.36 -42.17 40.32
N ALA A 303 26.80 -42.24 41.53
CA ALA A 303 26.69 -41.23 42.57
C ALA A 303 27.96 -40.49 43.05
N ARG A 304 27.78 -39.24 43.54
CA ARG A 304 27.93 -38.92 44.98
C ARG A 304 27.39 -37.53 45.36
N SER A 305 26.73 -37.47 46.53
CA SER A 305 26.46 -36.24 47.28
C SER A 305 27.66 -35.90 48.18
N PRO A 306 27.82 -34.64 48.62
CA PRO A 306 27.54 -34.39 50.04
C PRO A 306 26.79 -33.08 50.34
N ARG A 307 26.08 -33.08 51.48
CA ARG A 307 25.54 -31.88 52.16
C ARG A 307 26.66 -31.08 52.82
N ILE A 308 26.54 -29.75 52.86
CA ILE A 308 26.98 -28.91 53.99
C ILE A 308 25.86 -27.90 54.34
N LEU A 309 25.76 -27.56 55.63
CA LEU A 309 24.75 -26.71 56.26
C LEU A 309 25.22 -25.25 56.47
N GLY A 310 24.25 -24.35 56.70
CA GLY A 310 24.44 -23.02 57.31
C GLY A 310 24.25 -21.86 56.32
N GLY A 311 23.63 -20.74 56.69
CA GLY A 311 22.98 -20.38 57.96
C GLY A 311 22.21 -19.05 57.82
N MET A 312 21.33 -18.74 58.77
CA MET A 312 20.55 -17.49 58.78
C MET A 312 21.45 -16.26 59.01
N GLN A 313 21.12 -15.12 58.40
CA GLN A 313 20.95 -13.88 59.17
C GLN A 313 20.17 -12.79 58.42
N SER A 314 19.38 -12.06 59.20
CA SER A 314 18.62 -10.88 58.84
C SER A 314 19.38 -9.60 59.18
N SER A 315 19.24 -8.55 58.38
CA SER A 315 19.46 -7.17 58.87
C SER A 315 18.60 -6.17 58.10
N SER A 316 17.57 -5.67 58.79
CA SER A 316 16.86 -4.43 58.48
C SER A 316 17.75 -3.22 58.78
N VAL A 317 17.69 -2.18 57.94
CA VAL A 317 18.14 -0.81 58.27
C VAL A 317 17.15 0.18 57.64
N GLU A 318 16.42 0.90 58.49
CA GLU A 318 15.72 2.16 58.18
C GLU A 318 16.80 3.24 57.87
N GLU A 319 16.58 4.38 57.24
CA GLU A 319 15.55 5.41 57.42
C GLU A 319 15.92 6.55 56.43
N GLY A 320 15.03 7.50 56.10
CA GLY A 320 15.48 8.64 55.28
C GLY A 320 14.41 9.46 54.55
N CYS A 321 13.52 10.13 55.28
CA CYS A 321 12.70 11.19 54.70
C CYS A 321 13.56 12.34 54.15
N HIS A 322 13.20 12.91 52.99
CA HIS A 322 13.12 14.36 52.84
C HIS A 322 12.10 14.77 51.78
N SER A 323 11.45 15.91 52.01
CA SER A 323 10.25 16.37 51.32
C SER A 323 10.49 17.67 50.54
N SER A 324 9.61 17.93 49.56
CA SER A 324 9.35 19.26 48.95
C SER A 324 10.49 19.81 48.06
N GLN A 325 10.27 20.45 46.91
CA GLN A 325 9.37 21.58 46.63
C GLN A 325 9.06 21.74 45.11
N SER A 326 8.14 22.66 44.85
CA SER A 326 7.61 23.10 43.55
C SER A 326 8.38 24.25 42.87
N ALA A 327 8.41 24.25 41.53
CA ALA A 327 8.45 25.44 40.66
C ALA A 327 7.80 25.00 39.32
N PHE A 328 6.69 25.54 38.80
CA PHE A 328 6.29 26.93 38.57
C PHE A 328 7.29 27.73 37.73
N TYR A 329 6.97 27.88 36.44
CA TYR A 329 7.44 28.97 35.59
C TYR A 329 6.26 29.54 34.80
N HIS A 330 5.83 30.74 35.19
CA HIS A 330 5.10 31.68 34.34
C HIS A 330 6.11 32.74 33.89
N SER A 331 6.03 33.16 32.63
CA SER A 331 6.56 34.46 32.20
C SER A 331 5.80 34.89 30.95
N ASP A 332 4.79 35.74 31.16
CA ASP A 332 4.01 36.42 30.13
C ASP A 332 4.71 37.70 29.65
N THR A 333 4.33 38.19 28.46
CA THR A 333 4.49 39.59 27.95
C THR A 333 5.93 40.13 27.80
N SER A 334 6.25 41.10 26.95
CA SER A 334 5.67 41.79 25.77
C SER A 334 6.90 42.43 25.06
N ASP A 335 6.93 43.04 23.86
CA ASP A 335 6.03 43.96 23.18
C ASP A 335 6.43 44.10 21.69
N ALA A 336 5.53 44.72 20.95
CA ALA A 336 5.61 45.14 19.55
C ALA A 336 6.79 46.07 19.18
N CYS A 337 7.17 46.03 17.89
CA CYS A 337 7.35 47.28 17.10
C CYS A 337 7.30 47.05 15.58
N GLU A 338 6.57 47.91 14.88
CA GLU A 338 6.55 48.04 13.42
C GLU A 338 7.90 48.49 12.85
N HIS A 339 8.21 48.06 11.62
CA HIS A 339 8.42 49.03 10.53
C HIS A 339 8.44 48.38 9.13
N GLN A 340 7.70 48.99 8.21
CA GLN A 340 7.85 48.81 6.77
C GLN A 340 9.09 49.57 6.27
N ASN A 341 9.87 49.01 5.33
CA ASN A 341 9.76 49.43 3.92
C ASN A 341 10.73 48.74 2.95
N THR A 342 10.28 48.71 1.71
CA THR A 342 11.00 48.38 0.48
C THR A 342 12.18 49.33 0.20
N PHE A 343 13.25 48.85 -0.44
CA PHE A 343 13.56 49.23 -1.83
C PHE A 343 14.69 48.39 -2.49
N TYR A 344 14.91 48.66 -3.77
CA TYR A 344 15.62 47.88 -4.79
C TYR A 344 17.17 47.92 -4.76
N SER A 345 17.73 46.96 -5.50
CA SER A 345 18.98 47.03 -6.29
C SER A 345 20.31 46.66 -5.63
N SER A 346 20.93 45.61 -6.16
CA SER A 346 22.38 45.49 -6.24
C SER A 346 22.80 44.99 -7.64
N HIS A 347 23.88 45.57 -8.16
CA HIS A 347 24.42 45.32 -9.49
C HIS A 347 25.37 44.10 -9.50
N ALA A 348 25.65 43.65 -10.72
CA ALA A 348 26.66 42.67 -11.12
C ALA A 348 28.02 42.73 -10.38
N SER A 349 28.68 41.56 -10.25
CA SER A 349 29.92 41.29 -11.01
C SER A 349 30.46 39.86 -10.79
N ASP A 350 30.81 39.24 -11.92
CA ASP A 350 31.91 38.29 -12.19
C ASP A 350 32.46 37.34 -11.11
N GLY A 351 32.41 36.03 -11.43
CA GLY A 351 33.11 34.96 -10.73
C GLY A 351 33.25 33.72 -11.62
N CYS A 352 34.35 33.64 -12.39
CA CYS A 352 34.59 32.59 -13.38
C CYS A 352 35.19 31.30 -12.75
N VAL A 353 35.21 30.22 -13.54
CA VAL A 353 36.04 28.98 -13.46
C VAL A 353 35.28 27.65 -13.23
N SER A 354 35.68 26.63 -14.00
CA SER A 354 35.37 25.18 -13.90
C SER A 354 34.13 24.59 -14.60
N ARG A 355 34.06 24.69 -15.94
CA ARG A 355 33.32 23.75 -16.80
C ARG A 355 34.26 22.98 -17.74
N SER A 356 34.86 21.88 -17.26
CA SER A 356 35.63 20.95 -18.10
C SER A 356 35.74 19.53 -17.52
N ARG A 357 34.61 18.84 -17.26
CA ARG A 357 34.64 17.39 -16.94
C ARG A 357 33.35 16.57 -17.17
N GLN A 358 32.40 17.04 -17.99
CA GLN A 358 31.13 16.32 -18.23
C GLN A 358 30.89 15.78 -19.66
N SER A 359 31.70 16.14 -20.66
CA SER A 359 31.53 15.62 -22.04
C SER A 359 32.22 14.27 -22.31
N ALA A 360 33.16 13.84 -21.46
CA ALA A 360 33.93 12.62 -21.67
C ALA A 360 33.27 11.32 -21.17
N PHE A 361 32.15 11.40 -20.44
CA PHE A 361 31.50 10.24 -19.80
C PHE A 361 30.34 9.65 -20.62
N TYR A 362 29.74 10.42 -21.53
CA TYR A 362 28.60 9.97 -22.32
C TYR A 362 28.96 9.18 -23.59
N SER A 363 30.25 9.15 -23.97
CA SER A 363 30.70 8.41 -25.17
C SER A 363 31.12 6.96 -24.91
N SER A 364 31.39 6.55 -23.67
CA SER A 364 31.88 5.19 -23.36
C SER A 364 30.78 4.18 -22.98
N VAL A 365 29.54 4.64 -22.77
CA VAL A 365 28.39 3.79 -22.39
C VAL A 365 27.59 3.30 -23.62
N ALA A 366 27.69 4.01 -24.76
CA ALA A 366 27.00 3.64 -25.99
C ALA A 366 27.63 2.45 -26.74
N GLU A 367 28.86 2.06 -26.40
CA GLU A 367 29.67 1.11 -27.20
C GLU A 367 29.72 -0.33 -26.65
N ARG A 368 28.94 -0.65 -25.59
CA ARG A 368 28.86 -2.00 -24.99
C ARG A 368 27.52 -2.72 -25.16
N SER A 369 26.66 -2.25 -26.07
CA SER A 369 25.33 -2.84 -26.33
C SER A 369 25.28 -3.83 -27.51
N SER A 370 26.41 -4.15 -28.13
CA SER A 370 26.46 -4.86 -29.42
C SER A 370 27.39 -6.07 -29.43
N HIS A 371 27.19 -7.03 -28.51
CA HIS A 371 27.50 -8.46 -28.72
C HIS A 371 26.95 -9.31 -27.57
N PHE A 372 25.76 -9.90 -27.76
CA PHE A 372 25.38 -11.12 -27.05
C PHE A 372 24.64 -12.04 -28.01
N GLN A 373 25.33 -13.08 -28.49
CA GLN A 373 24.74 -14.08 -29.37
C GLN A 373 23.85 -15.01 -28.54
N VAL A 374 22.63 -15.25 -29.02
CA VAL A 374 21.78 -16.33 -28.51
C VAL A 374 22.46 -17.66 -28.84
N ARG A 375 22.82 -18.43 -27.81
CA ARG A 375 23.25 -19.82 -27.95
C ARG A 375 22.07 -20.71 -27.54
N GLU A 376 21.52 -21.45 -28.48
CA GLU A 376 20.51 -22.46 -28.19
C GLU A 376 21.12 -23.60 -27.35
N GLU A 377 20.47 -23.94 -26.23
CA GLU A 377 20.69 -25.19 -25.53
C GLU A 377 19.42 -26.04 -25.54
N LYS A 378 19.62 -27.36 -25.73
CA LYS A 378 18.56 -28.35 -25.96
C LYS A 378 17.84 -28.71 -24.65
N PRO A 379 16.56 -29.14 -24.71
CA PRO A 379 15.75 -29.35 -23.51
C PRO A 379 16.23 -30.56 -22.69
N PHE A 380 16.44 -30.34 -21.39
CA PHE A 380 16.53 -31.41 -20.41
C PHE A 380 15.14 -31.86 -19.98
N SER A 381 14.82 -33.13 -20.17
CA SER A 381 13.60 -33.74 -19.66
C SER A 381 13.79 -34.18 -18.20
N THR A 382 13.03 -33.61 -17.27
CA THR A 382 12.89 -34.13 -15.90
C THR A 382 11.43 -34.52 -15.61
N PRO A 383 11.20 -35.55 -14.78
CA PRO A 383 9.86 -36.11 -14.59
C PRO A 383 9.01 -35.22 -13.67
N LYS A 384 7.71 -35.11 -14.00
CA LYS A 384 6.72 -34.42 -13.18
C LYS A 384 6.49 -35.20 -11.88
N VAL A 385 6.84 -34.62 -10.74
CA VAL A 385 6.28 -35.01 -9.43
C VAL A 385 5.07 -34.13 -9.16
N ARG A 386 3.94 -34.74 -8.83
CA ARG A 386 2.63 -34.06 -8.71
C ARG A 386 2.27 -33.97 -7.21
N LYS A 387 1.58 -32.90 -6.76
CA LYS A 387 1.10 -32.79 -5.35
C LYS A 387 0.22 -33.99 -4.89
N SER A 388 -0.27 -34.83 -5.82
CA SER A 388 -0.92 -36.13 -5.52
C SER A 388 0.00 -37.21 -4.98
N ASP A 389 1.32 -37.11 -5.20
CA ASP A 389 2.24 -38.22 -5.02
C ASP A 389 2.82 -38.23 -3.60
N LEU A 390 3.02 -37.05 -2.99
CA LEU A 390 3.20 -36.89 -1.54
C LEU A 390 2.01 -37.46 -0.75
N ARG A 391 0.77 -37.18 -1.18
CA ARG A 391 -0.45 -37.77 -0.59
C ARG A 391 -0.52 -39.30 -0.75
N ARG A 392 0.18 -39.90 -1.71
CA ARG A 392 0.26 -41.37 -1.87
C ARG A 392 1.37 -42.01 -1.04
N SER A 393 2.48 -41.31 -0.81
CA SER A 393 3.59 -41.84 -0.01
C SER A 393 3.16 -42.22 1.41
N CYS A 394 2.41 -41.34 2.09
CA CYS A 394 1.88 -41.63 3.44
C CYS A 394 0.71 -42.65 3.43
N ALA A 395 0.01 -42.82 2.32
CA ALA A 395 -1.08 -43.79 2.20
C ALA A 395 -0.60 -45.24 1.96
N GLY A 396 0.66 -45.43 1.51
CA GLY A 396 1.21 -46.74 1.13
C GLY A 396 1.39 -47.75 2.27
N LEU A 397 1.37 -47.32 3.53
CA LEU A 397 1.68 -48.15 4.71
C LEU A 397 0.43 -48.68 5.47
N ARG A 398 -0.79 -48.51 4.94
CA ARG A 398 -2.05 -48.92 5.61
C ARG A 398 -2.86 -50.02 4.92
N SER A 399 -2.23 -50.89 4.13
CA SER A 399 -2.90 -52.06 3.54
C SER A 399 -2.28 -53.38 4.03
N THR A 400 -2.81 -53.92 5.13
CA THR A 400 -2.99 -55.37 5.40
C THR A 400 -3.53 -55.60 6.82
N ARG A 401 -4.84 -55.47 7.04
CA ARG A 401 -5.52 -56.21 8.12
C ARG A 401 -7.00 -56.43 7.85
N ASN A 402 -7.31 -57.56 7.22
CA ASN A 402 -8.66 -58.12 7.23
C ASN A 402 -8.96 -58.67 8.63
N THR A 403 -10.02 -58.19 9.27
CA THR A 403 -10.91 -59.04 10.09
C THR A 403 -12.29 -58.40 10.16
N SER A 404 -13.30 -59.26 10.13
CA SER A 404 -14.72 -58.93 10.09
C SER A 404 -15.30 -58.45 11.43
N GLY A 405 -16.33 -57.59 11.38
CA GLY A 405 -17.43 -57.65 12.35
C GLY A 405 -17.74 -56.38 13.15
N ASN A 406 -19.02 -55.99 13.09
CA ASN A 406 -19.79 -55.18 14.05
C ASN A 406 -19.41 -53.70 14.37
N SER A 407 -20.31 -52.83 13.92
CA SER A 407 -21.02 -51.83 14.74
C SER A 407 -20.23 -50.80 15.57
N ASN A 408 -19.08 -50.31 15.09
CA ASN A 408 -18.35 -49.17 15.68
C ASN A 408 -17.90 -48.12 14.64
N ALA A 409 -18.74 -47.86 13.62
CA ALA A 409 -18.40 -46.99 12.48
C ALA A 409 -18.11 -45.52 12.84
N ASP A 410 -18.74 -44.99 13.89
CA ASP A 410 -18.60 -43.57 14.26
C ASP A 410 -17.23 -43.25 14.89
N SER A 411 -16.63 -44.19 15.62
CA SER A 411 -15.36 -43.95 16.33
C SER A 411 -14.15 -43.93 15.40
N SER A 412 -14.11 -44.79 14.37
CA SER A 412 -12.99 -44.81 13.41
C SER A 412 -12.93 -43.57 12.52
N THR A 413 -14.06 -42.95 12.22
CA THR A 413 -14.13 -41.75 11.38
C THR A 413 -13.47 -40.55 12.07
N MET A 414 -13.67 -40.40 13.39
CA MET A 414 -13.07 -39.33 14.20
C MET A 414 -11.54 -39.41 14.24
N VAL A 415 -10.96 -40.61 14.36
CA VAL A 415 -9.49 -40.81 14.43
C VAL A 415 -8.81 -40.43 13.11
N ILE A 416 -9.45 -40.71 11.96
CA ILE A 416 -8.92 -40.33 10.65
C ILE A 416 -8.91 -38.80 10.47
N THR A 417 -9.97 -38.11 10.93
CA THR A 417 -10.06 -36.64 10.88
C THR A 417 -9.05 -35.93 11.81
N LEU A 418 -8.70 -36.54 12.94
CA LEU A 418 -7.68 -36.00 13.85
C LEU A 418 -6.26 -36.17 13.28
N ALA A 419 -5.95 -37.33 12.69
CA ALA A 419 -4.66 -37.56 12.05
C ALA A 419 -4.41 -36.58 10.89
N SER A 420 -5.38 -36.39 9.99
CA SER A 420 -5.19 -35.47 8.86
C SER A 420 -5.05 -34.00 9.26
N ARG A 421 -5.52 -33.61 10.45
CA ARG A 421 -5.36 -32.25 11.00
C ARG A 421 -4.00 -32.03 11.65
N ALA A 422 -3.41 -33.07 12.27
CA ALA A 422 -2.04 -33.01 12.74
C ALA A 422 -1.08 -32.83 11.55
N ASP A 423 -1.24 -33.66 10.51
CA ASP A 423 -0.46 -33.58 9.27
C ASP A 423 -0.55 -32.17 8.62
N GLU A 424 -1.72 -31.53 8.62
CA GLU A 424 -1.92 -30.21 8.01
C GLU A 424 -1.24 -29.07 8.80
N ALA A 425 -1.31 -29.10 10.13
CA ALA A 425 -0.66 -28.12 11.00
C ALA A 425 0.89 -28.24 10.93
N ASP A 426 1.42 -29.45 10.81
CA ASP A 426 2.86 -29.67 10.63
C ASP A 426 3.34 -29.16 9.26
N ILE A 427 2.56 -29.34 8.19
CA ILE A 427 2.87 -28.80 6.85
C ILE A 427 2.87 -27.25 6.87
N GLU A 428 1.87 -26.63 7.48
CA GLU A 428 1.77 -25.17 7.62
C GLU A 428 2.99 -24.60 8.37
N LYS A 429 3.36 -25.26 9.48
CA LYS A 429 4.51 -24.89 10.31
C LYS A 429 5.86 -25.08 9.59
N VAL A 430 6.02 -26.12 8.76
CA VAL A 430 7.22 -26.30 7.92
C VAL A 430 7.39 -25.14 6.95
N GLY A 431 6.37 -24.81 6.16
CA GLY A 431 6.48 -23.71 5.19
C GLY A 431 6.65 -22.34 5.86
N ALA A 432 6.03 -22.12 7.02
CA ALA A 432 6.28 -20.90 7.80
C ALA A 432 7.73 -20.82 8.30
N ARG A 433 8.38 -21.96 8.56
CA ARG A 433 9.80 -22.02 8.92
C ARG A 433 10.72 -21.71 7.76
N GLU A 434 10.41 -22.20 6.55
CA GLU A 434 11.16 -21.86 5.33
C GLU A 434 11.11 -20.33 5.08
N VAL A 435 9.93 -19.71 5.25
CA VAL A 435 9.79 -18.25 5.20
C VAL A 435 10.65 -17.56 6.28
N PHE A 436 10.57 -18.00 7.54
CA PHE A 436 11.37 -17.44 8.63
C PHE A 436 12.87 -17.50 8.34
N GLU A 437 13.38 -18.66 7.91
CA GLU A 437 14.79 -18.87 7.59
C GLU A 437 15.24 -18.08 6.36
N SER A 438 14.33 -17.77 5.42
CA SER A 438 14.61 -16.89 4.27
C SER A 438 14.72 -15.41 4.64
N LEU A 439 13.98 -14.97 5.68
CA LEU A 439 13.93 -13.59 6.16
C LEU A 439 15.07 -13.26 7.13
N CYS A 440 15.43 -14.20 8.00
CA CYS A 440 16.51 -14.03 8.97
C CYS A 440 17.89 -13.96 8.28
N ARG A 441 18.79 -13.10 8.79
CA ARG A 441 20.22 -13.20 8.45
C ARG A 441 20.87 -14.43 9.10
N ASP A 442 20.43 -14.74 10.33
CA ASP A 442 20.82 -15.92 11.09
C ASP A 442 19.58 -16.46 11.81
N SER A 443 19.05 -17.59 11.35
CA SER A 443 17.84 -18.20 11.91
C SER A 443 18.04 -18.84 13.30
N SER A 444 19.30 -18.98 13.76
CA SER A 444 19.60 -19.44 15.12
C SER A 444 19.48 -18.34 16.16
N VAL A 445 19.74 -17.09 15.77
CA VAL A 445 19.51 -15.89 16.60
C VAL A 445 18.02 -15.55 16.60
N GLY A 446 17.38 -15.62 15.44
CA GLY A 446 15.96 -15.29 15.23
C GLY A 446 15.77 -14.03 14.38
N LEU A 447 14.52 -13.62 14.18
CA LEU A 447 14.18 -12.49 13.32
C LEU A 447 14.36 -11.17 14.08
N THR A 448 15.49 -10.51 13.83
CA THR A 448 15.90 -9.29 14.53
C THR A 448 15.11 -8.06 14.06
N LYS A 449 15.15 -6.96 14.84
CA LYS A 449 14.67 -5.65 14.36
C LYS A 449 15.22 -5.25 12.99
N ALA A 450 16.48 -5.56 12.68
CA ALA A 450 17.07 -5.24 11.38
C ALA A 450 16.45 -6.04 10.22
N ASP A 451 16.03 -7.28 10.47
CA ASP A 451 15.40 -8.15 9.47
C ASP A 451 13.93 -7.79 9.26
N VAL A 452 13.20 -7.48 10.34
CA VAL A 452 11.83 -6.93 10.24
C VAL A 452 11.86 -5.57 9.52
N SER A 453 12.78 -4.69 9.88
CA SER A 453 12.98 -3.37 9.24
C SER A 453 13.21 -3.50 7.72
N LEU A 454 14.03 -4.48 7.29
CA LEU A 454 14.20 -4.82 5.88
C LEU A 454 12.88 -5.31 5.24
N LEU A 455 12.14 -6.22 5.88
CA LEU A 455 10.86 -6.71 5.39
C LEU A 455 9.83 -5.57 5.21
N LEU A 456 9.71 -4.66 6.19
CA LEU A 456 8.84 -3.48 6.10
C LEU A 456 9.22 -2.59 4.92
N SER A 457 10.53 -2.38 4.69
CA SER A 457 11.02 -1.58 3.57
C SER A 457 10.66 -2.18 2.21
N ILE A 458 10.75 -3.51 2.07
CA ILE A 458 10.34 -4.25 0.85
C ILE A 458 8.85 -4.06 0.56
N TRP A 459 8.02 -3.97 1.61
CA TRP A 459 6.59 -3.67 1.52
C TRP A 459 6.24 -2.18 1.43
N GLY A 460 7.24 -1.31 1.27
CA GLY A 460 7.06 0.13 1.12
C GLY A 460 6.57 0.83 2.39
N LEU A 461 6.76 0.23 3.56
CA LEU A 461 6.45 0.83 4.85
C LEU A 461 7.65 1.66 5.39
N PRO A 462 7.42 2.66 6.25
CA PRO A 462 8.49 3.38 6.95
C PRO A 462 9.21 2.51 7.99
N TYR A 463 10.54 2.64 8.08
CA TYR A 463 11.36 1.86 9.01
C TYR A 463 10.98 2.03 10.48
N HIS A 464 10.60 3.25 10.91
CA HIS A 464 10.20 3.54 12.29
C HIS A 464 8.91 2.80 12.72
N GLU A 465 8.18 2.17 11.80
CA GLU A 465 7.06 1.30 12.16
C GLU A 465 7.52 -0.05 12.71
N VAL A 466 8.81 -0.40 12.58
CA VAL A 466 9.40 -1.58 13.25
C VAL A 466 9.24 -1.46 14.77
N ASP A 467 9.48 -0.28 15.32
CA ASP A 467 9.34 -0.04 16.76
C ASP A 467 7.89 -0.18 17.20
N TYR A 468 6.91 0.16 16.34
CA TYR A 468 5.50 -0.10 16.64
C TYR A 468 5.19 -1.60 16.65
N VAL A 469 5.68 -2.37 15.69
CA VAL A 469 5.49 -3.83 15.64
C VAL A 469 6.08 -4.51 16.87
N PHE A 470 7.31 -4.17 17.26
CA PHE A 470 7.93 -4.73 18.48
C PHE A 470 7.20 -4.25 19.75
N SER A 471 6.77 -2.98 19.82
CA SER A 471 6.01 -2.48 20.98
C SER A 471 4.61 -3.10 21.13
N GLU A 472 3.95 -3.47 20.02
CA GLU A 472 2.64 -4.16 20.03
C GLU A 472 2.76 -5.58 20.59
N HIS A 473 3.91 -6.24 20.37
CA HIS A 473 4.17 -7.61 20.81
C HIS A 473 5.08 -7.73 22.04
N ALA A 474 5.59 -6.64 22.61
CA ALA A 474 6.58 -6.64 23.69
C ALA A 474 6.17 -7.45 24.95
N ALA A 475 4.87 -7.61 25.21
CA ALA A 475 4.34 -8.41 26.32
C ALA A 475 4.26 -9.93 26.02
N GLU A 476 4.31 -10.32 24.74
CA GLU A 476 4.31 -11.73 24.30
C GLU A 476 5.69 -12.23 23.88
N LEU A 477 6.68 -11.34 23.76
CA LEU A 477 8.05 -11.66 23.37
C LEU A 477 8.91 -12.08 24.58
N ALA A 478 9.59 -13.21 24.46
CA ALA A 478 10.66 -13.63 25.36
C ALA A 478 11.92 -12.74 25.23
N ASN A 479 12.14 -12.14 24.06
CA ASN A 479 13.18 -11.14 23.83
C ASN A 479 12.58 -9.91 23.11
N PRO A 480 12.61 -8.70 23.70
CA PRO A 480 11.99 -7.50 23.13
C PRO A 480 12.64 -7.00 21.83
N GLU A 481 13.78 -7.56 21.41
CA GLU A 481 14.53 -7.16 20.20
C GLU A 481 14.52 -8.21 19.08
N VAL A 482 14.00 -9.43 19.35
CA VAL A 482 14.08 -10.57 18.42
C VAL A 482 12.83 -11.45 18.52
N PHE A 483 12.21 -11.77 17.37
CA PHE A 483 11.20 -12.84 17.31
C PHE A 483 11.90 -14.20 17.13
N SER A 484 11.68 -15.13 18.05
CA SER A 484 11.94 -16.55 17.82
C SER A 484 11.00 -17.12 16.76
N PHE A 485 11.28 -18.33 16.27
CA PHE A 485 10.44 -18.97 15.26
C PHE A 485 8.98 -19.19 15.74
N GLU A 486 8.76 -19.62 16.99
CA GLU A 486 7.41 -19.86 17.52
C GLU A 486 6.62 -18.55 17.68
N GLU A 487 7.29 -17.46 18.07
CA GLU A 487 6.69 -16.11 18.14
C GLU A 487 6.39 -15.56 16.74
N PHE A 488 7.28 -15.75 15.78
CA PHE A 488 7.01 -15.41 14.37
C PHE A 488 5.82 -16.21 13.82
N TYR A 489 5.78 -17.52 14.07
CA TYR A 489 4.69 -18.40 13.65
C TYR A 489 3.34 -17.92 14.19
N LYS A 490 3.27 -17.65 15.50
CA LYS A 490 2.05 -17.24 16.20
C LYS A 490 1.65 -15.78 15.93
N LEU A 491 2.56 -14.83 16.11
CA LEU A 491 2.26 -13.39 16.16
C LEU A 491 2.26 -12.75 14.77
N LEU A 492 3.13 -13.24 13.87
CA LEU A 492 3.30 -12.71 12.52
C LEU A 492 2.63 -13.60 11.46
N GLN A 493 1.58 -14.33 11.83
CA GLN A 493 0.77 -15.18 10.93
C GLN A 493 0.42 -14.52 9.58
N PRO A 494 -0.04 -13.25 9.50
CA PRO A 494 -0.36 -12.62 8.22
C PRO A 494 0.85 -12.44 7.29
N ILE A 495 2.08 -12.46 7.82
CA ILE A 495 3.32 -12.27 7.06
C ILE A 495 3.67 -13.54 6.29
N TRP A 496 3.78 -14.68 6.98
CA TRP A 496 4.24 -15.91 6.34
C TRP A 496 3.17 -16.58 5.48
N HIS A 497 1.88 -16.47 5.81
CA HIS A 497 0.78 -16.89 4.92
C HIS A 497 0.91 -16.24 3.54
N TYR A 498 1.10 -14.92 3.50
CA TYR A 498 1.22 -14.19 2.24
C TYR A 498 2.53 -14.49 1.50
N ALA A 499 3.62 -14.77 2.23
CA ALA A 499 4.87 -15.21 1.61
C ALA A 499 4.69 -16.58 0.91
N GLN A 500 4.04 -17.54 1.57
CA GLN A 500 3.67 -18.84 0.99
C GLN A 500 2.73 -18.68 -0.22
N GLU A 501 1.66 -17.90 -0.11
CA GLU A 501 0.73 -17.61 -1.22
C GLU A 501 1.47 -17.05 -2.45
N MET A 502 2.45 -16.15 -2.23
CA MET A 502 3.28 -15.56 -3.29
C MET A 502 4.29 -16.55 -3.89
N GLU A 503 4.81 -17.49 -3.10
CA GLU A 503 5.72 -18.55 -3.56
C GLU A 503 4.97 -19.62 -4.36
N GLU A 504 3.83 -20.10 -3.87
CA GLU A 504 2.97 -21.02 -4.62
C GLU A 504 2.52 -20.41 -5.96
N ALA A 505 2.09 -19.15 -5.97
CA ALA A 505 1.73 -18.45 -7.20
C ALA A 505 2.90 -18.31 -8.18
N TYR A 506 4.13 -18.19 -7.68
CA TYR A 506 5.33 -18.12 -8.51
C TYR A 506 5.71 -19.47 -9.11
N ASP A 507 5.67 -20.54 -8.32
CA ASP A 507 5.93 -21.89 -8.82
C ASP A 507 4.85 -22.36 -9.80
N ASP A 508 3.59 -21.99 -9.59
CA ASP A 508 2.52 -22.21 -10.56
C ASP A 508 2.81 -21.45 -11.88
N ALA A 509 3.24 -20.19 -11.81
CA ALA A 509 3.60 -19.40 -13.00
C ALA A 509 4.85 -19.94 -13.72
N ARG A 510 5.80 -20.54 -12.99
CA ARG A 510 7.04 -21.12 -13.52
C ARG A 510 6.84 -22.51 -14.12
N THR A 511 5.98 -23.33 -13.52
CA THR A 511 5.75 -24.73 -13.93
C THR A 511 4.67 -24.87 -15.00
N ARG A 512 3.75 -23.91 -15.11
CA ARG A 512 2.88 -23.77 -16.28
C ARG A 512 3.77 -23.47 -17.49
N PRO A 513 3.87 -24.35 -18.51
CA PRO A 513 4.61 -24.01 -19.71
C PRO A 513 3.95 -22.76 -20.31
N MET A 514 4.76 -21.79 -20.75
CA MET A 514 4.28 -20.69 -21.60
C MET A 514 3.87 -21.23 -22.97
N SER A 515 2.80 -22.02 -23.01
CA SER A 515 1.99 -22.09 -24.22
C SER A 515 1.37 -20.72 -24.36
N ILE A 516 2.04 -19.85 -25.11
CA ILE A 516 1.43 -18.65 -25.67
C ILE A 516 0.35 -19.17 -26.61
N HIS A 517 -0.83 -19.44 -26.05
CA HIS A 517 -2.06 -19.68 -26.78
C HIS A 517 -2.46 -18.33 -27.38
N LEU A 518 -1.72 -17.91 -28.41
CA LEU A 518 -2.22 -16.99 -29.40
C LEU A 518 -3.58 -17.56 -29.81
N ARG A 519 -4.65 -16.87 -29.42
CA ARG A 519 -6.03 -17.34 -29.61
C ARG A 519 -6.49 -17.19 -31.07
N GLY A 520 -5.53 -17.27 -32.01
CA GLY A 520 -5.74 -17.36 -33.43
C GLY A 520 -5.97 -18.80 -33.85
N LYS A 521 -7.10 -19.06 -34.52
CA LYS A 521 -7.52 -20.37 -35.01
C LYS A 521 -6.72 -20.86 -36.23
N HIS A 522 -5.39 -20.81 -36.18
CA HIS A 522 -4.55 -21.36 -37.25
C HIS A 522 -3.32 -22.07 -36.67
N THR A 523 -3.49 -23.36 -36.35
CA THR A 523 -2.39 -24.33 -36.40
C THR A 523 -1.93 -24.46 -37.85
N VAL A 524 -0.98 -23.60 -38.25
CA VAL A 524 -0.17 -23.86 -39.44
C VAL A 524 0.77 -25.00 -39.07
N ARG A 525 0.49 -26.18 -39.64
CA ARG A 525 1.42 -27.30 -39.60
C ARG A 525 2.59 -26.94 -40.51
N VAL A 526 3.78 -26.82 -39.95
CA VAL A 526 5.02 -26.82 -40.72
C VAL A 526 5.48 -28.27 -40.71
N ASP A 527 5.46 -28.89 -41.90
CA ASP A 527 6.04 -30.22 -42.16
C ASP A 527 7.54 -30.10 -42.48
#